data_AF-A0A4P1JVE4-F1
#
_entry.id   AF-A0A4P1JVE4-F1
#
_cell.length_a   1.000
_cell.length_b   1.000
_cell.length_c   1.000
_cell.angle_alpha   90.00
_cell.angle_beta   90.00
_cell.angle_gamma   90.00
#
_symmetry.space_group_name_H-M   'P 1'
#
loop_
_entity.id
_entity.type
_entity.pdbx_description
1 polymer ?
#
loop_
_entity_poly.entity_id
_entity_poly.type
_entity_poly.pdbx_seq_one_letter_code
_entity_poly.pdbx_strand_id
1 'polypeptide(L)'
;MGKWTAETFLMFCEGRGDVFPGGDVALQEAMRWADRAEARPNEKQAYARAEIWRPHRAVAAHLLWGWYGGVRRGEITLDEGL
;
A
#
# COMPACT_ATOMS: atom_id res chain seq x y z
N MET A 1 -11.42 -18.11 0.12
CA MET A 1 -10.85 -16.89 -0.49
C MET A 1 -11.08 -15.73 0.46
N GLY A 2 -10.01 -15.09 0.94
CA GLY A 2 -10.11 -13.92 1.82
C GLY A 2 -10.24 -12.61 1.03
N LYS A 3 -10.61 -11.52 1.70
CA LYS A 3 -10.81 -10.20 1.07
C LYS A 3 -9.55 -9.72 0.32
N TRP A 4 -8.39 -9.80 0.97
CA TRP A 4 -7.10 -9.45 0.36
C TRP A 4 -6.84 -10.24 -0.94
N THR A 5 -7.12 -11.55 -0.97
CA THR A 5 -6.93 -12.38 -2.18
C THR A 5 -7.85 -11.93 -3.32
N ALA A 6 -9.09 -11.55 -3.00
CA ALA A 6 -10.02 -11.05 -4.01
C ALA A 6 -9.55 -9.70 -4.57
N GLU A 7 -9.06 -8.80 -3.72
CA GLU A 7 -8.57 -7.48 -4.13
C GLU A 7 -7.32 -7.57 -5.00
N THR A 8 -6.36 -8.45 -4.66
CA THR A 8 -5.18 -8.66 -5.50
C THR A 8 -5.53 -9.30 -6.84
N PHE A 9 -6.47 -10.26 -6.87
CA PHE A 9 -6.98 -10.80 -8.13
C PHE A 9 -7.63 -9.72 -9.01
N LEU A 10 -8.51 -8.90 -8.43
CA LEU A 10 -9.17 -7.81 -9.17
C LEU A 10 -8.18 -6.81 -9.75
N MET A 11 -7.07 -6.56 -9.06
CA MET A 11 -6.07 -5.62 -9.49
C MET A 11 -5.15 -6.21 -10.59
N PHE A 12 -4.62 -7.42 -10.40
CA PHE A 12 -3.63 -8.00 -11.32
C PHE A 12 -4.25 -8.77 -12.49
N CYS A 13 -5.33 -9.52 -12.27
CA CYS A 13 -5.94 -10.36 -13.30
C CYS A 13 -7.03 -9.62 -14.07
N GLU A 14 -7.86 -8.83 -13.38
CA GLU A 14 -8.96 -8.07 -13.99
C GLU A 14 -8.58 -6.62 -14.33
N GLY A 15 -7.39 -6.15 -13.94
CA GLY A 15 -6.88 -4.82 -14.29
C GLY A 15 -7.67 -3.66 -13.67
N ARG A 16 -8.37 -3.88 -12.54
CA ARG A 16 -9.16 -2.81 -11.91
C ARG A 16 -8.25 -1.75 -11.28
N GLY A 17 -8.29 -0.53 -11.84
CA GLY A 17 -7.45 0.60 -11.40
C GLY A 17 -7.82 1.22 -10.06
N ASP A 18 -9.03 0.97 -9.56
CA ASP A 18 -9.57 1.60 -8.34
C ASP A 18 -9.82 0.58 -7.22
N VAL A 19 -8.82 -0.28 -6.95
CA VAL A 19 -8.83 -1.31 -5.89
C VAL A 19 -7.58 -1.15 -5.03
N PHE A 20 -7.71 -1.38 -3.72
CA PHE A 20 -6.59 -1.28 -2.77
C PHE A 20 -6.63 -2.44 -1.76
N PRO A 21 -5.61 -3.30 -1.68
CA PRO A 21 -5.57 -4.40 -0.70
C PRO A 21 -5.23 -3.93 0.73
N GLY A 22 -6.16 -3.25 1.40
CA GLY A 22 -5.91 -2.62 2.71
C GLY A 22 -5.50 -3.59 3.83
N GLY A 23 -5.77 -4.89 3.69
CA GLY A 23 -5.30 -5.94 4.59
C GLY A 23 -3.83 -6.33 4.43
N ASP A 24 -3.13 -5.82 3.42
CA ASP A 24 -1.73 -6.15 3.14
C ASP A 24 -0.77 -5.50 4.14
N VAL A 25 0.03 -6.31 4.83
CA VAL A 25 0.97 -5.83 5.87
C VAL A 25 2.08 -4.97 5.28
N ALA A 26 2.55 -5.26 4.06
CA ALA A 26 3.60 -4.47 3.41
C ALA A 26 3.07 -3.11 2.96
N LEU A 27 1.84 -3.04 2.43
CA LEU A 27 1.19 -1.76 2.13
C LEU A 27 0.98 -0.93 3.38
N GLN A 28 0.45 -1.52 4.46
CA GLN A 28 0.27 -0.82 5.72
C GLN A 28 1.60 -0.28 6.27
N GLU A 29 2.68 -1.06 6.19
CA GLU A 29 4.02 -0.64 6.62
C GLU A 29 4.56 0.49 5.76
N ALA A 30 4.44 0.39 4.43
CA ALA A 30 4.83 1.46 3.51
C ALA A 30 4.02 2.75 3.77
N MET A 31 2.73 2.64 4.10
CA MET A 31 1.91 3.79 4.49
C MET A 31 2.40 4.42 5.79
N ARG A 32 2.83 3.62 6.77
CA ARG A 32 3.44 4.15 8.01
C ARG A 32 4.65 5.02 7.68
N TRP A 33 5.55 4.54 6.81
CA TRP A 33 6.73 5.28 6.40
C TRP A 33 6.37 6.55 5.62
N ALA A 34 5.42 6.46 4.68
CA ALA A 34 4.98 7.58 3.87
C ALA A 34 4.37 8.71 4.71
N ASP A 35 3.54 8.34 5.69
CA ASP A 35 2.85 9.29 6.56
C ASP A 35 3.71 9.70 7.78
N ARG A 36 4.95 9.18 7.90
CA ARG A 36 5.84 9.34 9.06
C ARG A 36 5.12 9.05 10.39
N ALA A 37 4.24 8.06 10.37
CA ALA A 37 3.43 7.69 11.51
C ALA A 37 4.23 6.80 12.47
N GLU A 38 4.00 6.96 13.77
CA GLU A 38 4.62 6.11 14.79
C GLU A 38 4.12 4.65 14.69
N ALA A 39 2.83 4.49 14.39
CA ALA A 39 2.16 3.19 14.32
C ALA A 39 1.67 2.88 12.91
N ARG A 40 1.75 1.60 12.55
CA ARG A 40 1.20 1.07 11.31
C ARG A 40 -0.33 1.18 11.31
N PRO A 41 -0.97 1.70 10.25
CA PRO A 41 -2.43 1.70 10.15
C PRO A 41 -2.95 0.25 10.14
N ASN A 42 -4.04 0.01 10.86
CA ASN A 42 -4.79 -1.23 10.71
C ASN A 42 -5.52 -1.26 9.35
N GLU A 43 -6.12 -2.40 9.00
CA GLU A 43 -6.82 -2.58 7.72
C GLU A 43 -7.87 -1.49 7.44
N LYS A 44 -8.69 -1.13 8.44
CA LYS A 44 -9.73 -0.09 8.29
C LYS A 44 -9.11 1.28 8.01
N GLN A 45 -8.05 1.63 8.71
CA GLN A 45 -7.33 2.89 8.53
C GLN A 45 -6.64 2.94 7.16
N ALA A 46 -6.07 1.82 6.71
CA ALA A 46 -5.44 1.71 5.39
C ALA A 46 -6.44 1.98 4.26
N TYR A 47 -7.65 1.39 4.32
CA TYR A 47 -8.69 1.72 3.34
C TYR A 47 -9.09 3.20 3.37
N ALA A 48 -9.30 3.77 4.56
CA ALA A 48 -9.69 5.18 4.70
C ALA A 48 -8.61 6.12 4.11
N ARG A 49 -7.34 5.84 4.40
CA ARG A 49 -6.21 6.62 3.90
C ARG A 49 -5.98 6.44 2.39
N ALA A 50 -6.38 5.30 1.82
CA ALA A 50 -6.29 5.06 0.39
C ALA A 50 -7.33 5.83 -0.44
N GLU A 51 -8.39 6.38 0.17
CA GLU A 51 -9.42 7.14 -0.55
C GLU A 51 -8.85 8.39 -1.26
N ILE A 52 -7.76 8.97 -0.76
CA ILE A 52 -7.13 10.14 -1.41
C ILE A 52 -6.53 9.81 -2.79
N TRP A 53 -6.28 8.53 -3.07
CA TRP A 53 -5.68 8.09 -4.34
C TRP A 53 -6.72 7.71 -5.39
N ARG A 54 -8.01 7.91 -5.13
CA ARG A 54 -9.04 7.67 -6.14
C ARG A 54 -8.85 8.60 -7.36
N PRO A 55 -9.16 8.12 -8.58
CA PRO A 55 -9.65 6.77 -8.93
C PRO A 55 -8.52 5.75 -9.18
N HIS A 56 -7.28 6.02 -8.77
CA HIS A 56 -6.07 5.27 -9.12
C HIS A 56 -5.45 4.54 -7.91
N ARG A 57 -6.29 3.99 -7.02
CA ARG A 57 -5.80 3.33 -5.80
C ARG A 57 -4.89 2.12 -6.09
N ALA A 58 -5.08 1.42 -7.20
CA ALA A 58 -4.21 0.33 -7.61
C ALA A 58 -2.79 0.82 -7.93
N VAL A 59 -2.67 1.99 -8.57
CA VAL A 59 -1.37 2.60 -8.88
C VAL A 59 -0.61 2.91 -7.59
N ALA A 60 -1.30 3.47 -6.58
CA ALA A 60 -0.71 3.71 -5.27
C ALA A 60 -0.24 2.41 -4.61
N ALA A 61 -1.03 1.32 -4.67
CA ALA A 61 -0.61 0.02 -4.16
C ALA A 61 0.67 -0.49 -4.84
N HIS A 62 0.75 -0.41 -6.17
CA HIS A 62 1.96 -0.79 -6.92
C HIS A 62 3.19 0.01 -6.49
N LEU A 63 3.06 1.34 -6.37
CA LEU A 63 4.16 2.20 -5.94
C LEU A 63 4.62 1.89 -4.52
N LEU A 64 3.67 1.67 -3.59
CA LEU A 64 3.97 1.32 -2.20
C LEU A 64 4.67 -0.03 -2.09
N TRP A 65 4.24 -1.07 -2.82
CA TRP A 65 4.95 -2.35 -2.84
C TRP A 65 6.34 -2.23 -3.48
N GLY A 66 6.47 -1.48 -4.56
CA GLY A 66 7.75 -1.22 -5.20
C GLY A 66 8.72 -0.54 -4.22
N TRP A 67 8.25 0.48 -3.53
CA TRP A 67 9.01 1.20 -2.50
C TRP A 67 9.36 0.30 -1.32
N TYR A 68 8.37 -0.43 -0.78
CA TYR A 68 8.59 -1.42 0.27
C TYR A 68 9.67 -2.44 -0.11
N GLY A 69 9.55 -3.01 -1.31
CA GLY A 69 10.54 -3.94 -1.84
C GLY A 69 11.94 -3.33 -1.94
N GLY A 70 12.04 -2.10 -2.46
CA GLY A 70 13.32 -1.38 -2.56
C GLY A 70 13.97 -1.14 -1.20
N VAL A 71 13.20 -0.72 -0.20
CA VAL A 71 13.68 -0.58 1.18
C VAL A 71 14.14 -1.92 1.75
N ARG A 72 13.34 -2.98 1.58
CA ARG A 72 13.67 -4.33 2.07
C ARG A 72 14.91 -4.93 1.40
N ARG A 73 15.25 -4.52 0.19
CA ARG A 73 16.47 -4.91 -0.52
C ARG A 73 17.67 -3.99 -0.21
N GLY A 74 17.46 -2.89 0.51
CA GLY A 74 18.50 -1.88 0.78
C GLY A 74 18.82 -0.99 -0.42
N GLU A 75 17.97 -1.01 -1.46
CA GLU A 75 18.11 -0.16 -2.65
C GLU A 75 17.60 1.26 -2.39
N ILE A 76 16.71 1.42 -1.41
CA ILE A 76 16.11 2.69 -1.02
C ILE A 76 16.31 2.89 0.48
N THR A 77 16.96 4.00 0.84
CA THR A 77 17.10 4.43 2.22
C THR A 77 15.87 5.24 2.63
N LEU A 78 15.29 4.91 3.78
CA LEU A 78 14.30 5.77 4.42
C LEU A 78 15.06 6.94 5.04
N ASP A 79 14.97 8.11 4.43
CA ASP A 79 15.59 9.31 5.00
C ASP A 79 14.70 9.86 6.12
N GLU A 80 15.27 9.95 7.32
CA GLU A 80 14.62 10.47 8.53
C GLU A 80 14.89 11.97 8.73
N GLY A 81 14.94 12.79 7.67
CA GLY A 81 14.73 14.24 7.85
C GLY A 81 15.36 15.20 6.87
N LEU A 82 14.66 16.34 6.72
CA LEU A 82 15.26 17.67 6.71
C LEU A 82 15.16 18.21 8.14
#